data_AF-A0A932TM99-F1
#
_entry.id   AF-A0A932TM99-F1
#
_cell.length_a   1.000
_cell.length_b   1.000
_cell.length_c   1.000
_cell.angle_alpha   90.00
_cell.angle_beta   90.00
_cell.angle_gamma   90.00
#
_symmetry.space_group_name_H-M   'P 1'
#
loop_
_entity.id
_entity.type
_entity.pdbx_description
1 polymer ?
#
loop_
_entity_poly.entity_id
_entity_poly.type
_entity_poly.pdbx_seq_one_letter_code
_entity_poly.pdbx_strand_id
1 'polypeptide(L)' 'DGHRVTLRFEPGRVSPAALISRVTARHAIRDLFVQSPPIEEIIARLYGGAHG' A
#
# COMPACT_ATOMS: atom_id res chain seq x y z
N ASP A 1 -19.33 4.44 -2.11
CA ASP A 1 -17.93 4.39 -2.56
C ASP A 1 -17.34 3.06 -2.12
N GLY A 2 -17.03 2.13 -3.05
CA GLY A 2 -16.86 0.71 -2.70
C GLY A 2 -15.94 -0.12 -3.60
N HIS A 3 -15.19 0.53 -4.50
CA HIS A 3 -14.30 -0.16 -5.44
C HIS A 3 -12.81 0.14 -5.18
N ARG A 4 -12.45 0.38 -3.92
CA ARG A 4 -11.06 0.64 -3.51
C ARG A 4 -10.59 -0.42 -2.52
N VAL A 5 -9.44 -1.03 -2.81
CA VAL A 5 -8.77 -1.98 -1.93
C VAL A 5 -7.37 -1.47 -1.64
N THR A 6 -6.99 -1.46 -0.36
CA THR A 6 -5.63 -1.10 0.08
C THR A 6 -4.88 -2.37 0.44
N LEU A 7 -3.75 -2.60 -0.23
CA LEU A 7 -2.87 -3.74 0.02
C LEU A 7 -1.57 -3.27 0.64
N ARG A 8 -1.12 -3.96 1.70
CA ARG A 8 0.23 -3.81 2.23
C ARG A 8 1.10 -4.95 1.71
N PHE A 9 2.35 -4.64 1.39
CA PHE A 9 3.33 -5.62 0.95
C PHE A 9 4.71 -5.24 1.48
N GLU A 10 5.59 -6.23 1.55
CA GLU A 10 6.97 -6.04 1.97
C GLU A 10 7.86 -5.93 0.73
N PRO A 11 8.51 -4.77 0.48
CA PRO A 11 9.32 -4.57 -0.71
C PRO A 11 10.54 -5.51 -0.76
N GLY A 12 11.04 -5.95 0.41
CA GLY A 12 12.13 -6.93 0.51
C GLY A 12 11.73 -8.35 0.07
N ARG A 13 10.42 -8.64 -0.01
CA ARG A 13 9.88 -9.95 -0.42
C ARG A 13 9.26 -9.93 -1.82
N VAL A 14 8.61 -8.82 -2.18
CA VAL A 14 8.01 -8.64 -3.51
C VAL A 14 8.21 -7.20 -3.96
N SER A 15 8.75 -7.01 -5.17
CA SER A 15 8.92 -5.68 -5.72
C SER A 15 7.55 -5.06 -6.05
N PRO A 16 7.41 -3.72 -5.97
CA PRO A 16 6.16 -3.04 -6.33
C PRO A 16 5.71 -3.39 -7.75
N ALA A 17 6.63 -3.42 -8.72
CA ALA A 17 6.35 -3.76 -10.11
C ALA A 17 5.78 -5.19 -10.27
N ALA A 18 6.36 -6.17 -9.59
CA ALA A 18 5.88 -7.55 -9.63
C ALA A 18 4.50 -7.69 -8.97
N LEU A 19 4.26 -6.97 -7.87
CA LEU A 19 2.94 -6.95 -7.24
C LEU A 19 1.89 -6.33 -8.17
N ILE A 20 2.18 -5.18 -8.77
CA ILE A 20 1.28 -4.48 -9.70
C ILE A 20 0.90 -5.40 -10.85
N SER A 21 1.88 -6.02 -11.51
CA SER A 21 1.66 -6.95 -12.63
C SER A 21 0.73 -8.12 -12.24
N ARG A 22 0.91 -8.70 -11.05
CA ARG A 22 0.07 -9.81 -10.57
C ARG A 22 -1.37 -9.40 -10.31
N VAL A 23 -1.59 -8.19 -9.78
CA VAL A 23 -2.94 -7.70 -9.47
C VAL A 23 -3.67 -7.28 -10.74
N THR A 24 -3.01 -6.56 -11.65
CA THR A 24 -3.60 -6.11 -12.91
C THR A 24 -3.88 -7.26 -13.89
N ALA A 25 -3.10 -8.35 -13.82
CA ALA A 25 -3.38 -9.56 -14.61
C ALA A 25 -4.62 -10.33 -14.14
N ARG A 26 -4.99 -10.21 -12.86
CA ARG A 26 -6.10 -10.97 -12.24
C ARG A 26 -7.40 -10.18 -12.15
N HIS A 27 -7.32 -8.86 -12.17
CA HIS A 27 -8.45 -7.97 -11.96
C HIS A 27 -8.41 -6.82 -12.96
N ALA A 28 -9.58 -6.45 -13.50
CA ALA A 28 -9.71 -5.23 -14.28
C ALA A 28 -9.63 -4.02 -13.35
N ILE A 29 -8.42 -3.48 -13.17
CA ILE A 29 -8.18 -2.30 -12.34
C ILE A 29 -8.40 -1.05 -13.19
N ARG A 30 -9.22 -0.13 -12.67
CA ARG A 30 -9.48 1.17 -13.32
C ARG A 30 -8.41 2.22 -12.97
N ASP A 31 -7.98 2.23 -11.72
CA ASP A 31 -7.01 3.19 -11.18
C ASP A 31 -6.14 2.50 -10.13
N LEU A 32 -4.82 2.77 -10.15
CA LEU A 32 -3.85 2.18 -9.25
C LEU A 32 -2.96 3.28 -8.65
N PHE A 33 -2.95 3.36 -7.33
CA PHE A 33 -2.13 4.33 -6.58
C PHE A 33 -1.10 3.61 -5.73
N VAL A 34 0.19 3.94 -5.93
CA VAL A 34 1.29 3.43 -5.12
C VAL A 34 1.69 4.50 -4.11
N GLN A 35 1.60 4.18 -2.83
CA GLN A 35 2.04 5.07 -1.75
C GLN A 35 3.37 4.58 -1.19
N SER A 36 4.36 5.46 -1.17
CA SER A 36 5.59 5.30 -0.39
C SER A 36 5.66 6.48 0.58
N PRO A 37 4.85 6.47 1.65
CA PRO A 37 4.82 7.57 2.60
C PRO A 37 6.21 7.75 3.22
N PRO A 38 6.59 8.99 3.56
CA PRO A 38 7.85 9.27 4.23
C PRO A 38 7.87 8.57 5.60
N ILE A 39 9.07 8.28 6.12
CA ILE A 39 9.22 7.52 7.37
C ILE A 39 8.52 8.24 8.53
N GLU A 40 8.50 9.56 8.52
CA GLU A 40 7.85 10.43 9.50
C GLU A 40 6.36 10.11 9.66
N GLU A 41 5.64 9.85 8.56
CA GLU A 41 4.22 9.46 8.61
C GLU A 41 4.02 8.05 9.18
N ILE A 42 4.96 7.13 8.91
CA ILE A 42 4.93 5.79 9.48
C ILE A 42 5.16 5.85 11.00
N ILE A 43 6.14 6.63 11.45
CA ILE A 43 6.43 6.84 12.87
C ILE A 43 5.23 7.49 13.57
N ALA A 44 4.63 8.54 12.99
CA ALA A 44 3.44 9.17 13.54
C ALA A 44 2.27 8.19 13.70
N ARG A 45 2.07 7.27 12.76
CA ARG A 45 1.05 6.22 12.87
C ARG A 45 1.34 5.21 13.99
N LEU A 46 2.61 4.83 14.17
CA LEU A 46 3.01 3.83 15.17
C LEU A 46 2.98 4.38 16.60
N TYR A 47 3.41 5.63 16.79
CA TYR A 47 3.57 6.24 18.11
C TYR A 47 2.45 7.24 18.46
N GLY A 48 1.75 7.79 17.47
CA GLY A 48 0.62 8.69 17.69
C GLY A 48 -0.62 8.04 18.30
N GLY A 49 -0.69 6.70 18.33
CA GLY A 49 -1.71 5.95 19.07
C GLY A 49 -1.36 5.62 20.52
N ALA A 50 -0.16 5.99 20.98
CA ALA A 50 0.35 5.64 22.32
C ALA A 50 0.17 6.76 23.37
N HIS A 51 -0.57 7.83 23.05
CA HIS A 51 -0.88 8.92 23.98
C HIS A 51 -2.37 9.26 23.94
N GLY A 52 -3.18 8.39 24.54
CA GLY A 52 -4.56 8.64 24.95
C GLY A 52 -4.74 8.17 26.38
#